data_AF-A0A924SWN4-F1
#
_entry.id   AF-A0A924SWN4-F1
#
_cell.length_a   1.000
_cell.length_b   1.000
_cell.length_c   1.000
_cell.angle_alpha   90.00
_cell.angle_beta   90.00
_cell.angle_gamma   90.00
#
_symmetry.space_group_name_H-M   'P 1'
#
loop_
_entity.id
_entity.type
_entity.pdbx_description
1 polymer ?
#
loop_
_entity_poly.entity_id
_entity_poly.type
_entity_poly.pdbx_seq_one_letter_code
_entity_poly.pdbx_strand_id
1 'polypeptide(L)'
;MKAILLGATGLVGSEVLKALVSSPACEEVRALVRNPLLISHPKLNQVVVDFDCIHDFSTQFTGYDTVFNCLGTTLRKAGSQQAFRQVDYTYPLETAKIARTEGAQNFLFVSSVGADPQSGNFYLKTKGQLEESLRQLKFPETHCFRPSLLLGERTESQALEKLFIAVASSLAPLIHTFFRGPLQKYQPVQATKVAQAMVNAALSSPDSPHTGGAVNAHSEFYIHECLRWYGRMNGRIQC
;
A
#
# COMPACT_ATOMS: atom_id res chain seq x y z
N MET A 1 -1.71 -6.44 16.91
CA MET A 1 -2.11 -5.40 15.91
C MET A 1 -3.51 -5.71 15.36
N LYS A 2 -4.38 -4.71 15.33
CA LYS A 2 -5.66 -4.74 14.61
C LYS A 2 -5.58 -3.83 13.40
N ALA A 3 -5.79 -4.41 12.21
CA ALA A 3 -5.55 -3.74 10.94
C ALA A 3 -6.84 -3.44 10.18
N ILE A 4 -6.92 -2.26 9.57
CA ILE A 4 -7.90 -1.97 8.51
C ILE A 4 -7.22 -2.16 7.16
N LEU A 5 -7.90 -2.81 6.24
CA LEU A 5 -7.43 -2.98 4.86
C LEU A 5 -8.43 -2.36 3.87
N LEU A 6 -7.97 -1.34 3.17
CA LEU A 6 -8.68 -0.73 2.05
C LEU A 6 -8.09 -1.26 0.74
N GLY A 7 -8.96 -1.62 -0.21
CA GLY A 7 -8.52 -2.14 -1.51
C GLY A 7 -8.11 -3.62 -1.50
N ALA A 8 -8.70 -4.43 -0.61
CA ALA A 8 -8.44 -5.87 -0.49
C ALA A 8 -8.69 -6.68 -1.77
N THR A 9 -9.52 -6.18 -2.70
CA THR A 9 -9.77 -6.82 -4.01
C THR A 9 -8.69 -6.51 -5.05
N GLY A 10 -7.79 -5.57 -4.77
CA GLY A 10 -6.74 -5.13 -5.68
C GLY A 10 -5.53 -6.07 -5.67
N LEU A 11 -4.63 -5.89 -6.64
CA LEU A 11 -3.43 -6.71 -6.80
C LEU A 11 -2.57 -6.73 -5.52
N VAL A 12 -2.19 -5.57 -4.99
CA VAL A 12 -1.39 -5.50 -3.75
C VAL A 12 -2.25 -5.81 -2.53
N GLY A 13 -3.47 -5.28 -2.46
CA GLY A 13 -4.34 -5.46 -1.29
C GLY A 13 -4.71 -6.91 -1.01
N SER A 14 -4.91 -7.74 -2.05
CA SER A 14 -5.17 -9.17 -1.87
C SER A 14 -3.97 -9.92 -1.28
N GLU A 15 -2.75 -9.54 -1.65
CA GLU A 15 -1.52 -10.09 -1.07
C GLU A 15 -1.27 -9.57 0.35
N VAL A 16 -1.61 -8.31 0.63
CA VAL A 16 -1.58 -7.77 2.00
C VAL A 16 -2.56 -8.52 2.89
N LEU A 17 -3.78 -8.80 2.40
CA LEU A 17 -4.76 -9.59 3.15
C LEU A 17 -4.20 -10.96 3.52
N LYS A 18 -3.65 -11.69 2.54
CA LYS A 18 -3.03 -13.01 2.76
C LYS A 18 -1.91 -12.95 3.81
N ALA A 19 -1.05 -11.94 3.72
CA ALA A 19 0.05 -11.76 4.66
C ALA A 19 -0.45 -11.41 6.08
N LEU A 20 -1.46 -10.56 6.20
CA LEU A 20 -2.04 -10.17 7.49
C LEU A 20 -2.73 -11.35 8.19
N VAL A 21 -3.62 -12.07 7.49
CA VAL A 21 -4.34 -13.19 8.12
C VAL A 21 -3.41 -14.35 8.52
N SER A 22 -2.27 -14.49 7.84
CA SER A 22 -1.25 -15.48 8.17
C SER A 22 -0.30 -15.03 9.28
N SER A 23 -0.25 -13.73 9.60
CA SER A 23 0.66 -13.19 10.61
C SER A 23 0.14 -13.45 12.02
N PRO A 24 0.93 -14.03 12.93
CA PRO A 24 0.53 -14.20 14.33
C PRO A 24 0.42 -12.86 15.07
N ALA A 25 1.15 -11.84 14.64
CA ALA A 25 1.12 -10.49 15.25
C ALA A 25 -0.11 -9.66 14.83
N CYS A 26 -0.85 -10.13 13.81
CA CYS A 26 -2.15 -9.58 13.45
C CYS A 26 -3.26 -10.38 14.14
N GLU A 27 -4.02 -9.69 14.99
CA GLU A 27 -5.15 -10.28 15.72
C GLU A 27 -6.40 -10.28 14.85
N GLU A 28 -6.65 -9.18 14.17
CA GLU A 28 -7.86 -8.95 13.38
C GLU A 28 -7.56 -8.07 12.16
N VAL A 29 -8.20 -8.39 11.03
CA VAL A 29 -8.20 -7.59 9.81
C VAL A 29 -9.64 -7.19 9.49
N ARG A 30 -9.93 -5.90 9.51
CA ARG A 30 -11.17 -5.34 8.97
C ARG A 30 -10.96 -4.89 7.52
N ALA A 31 -11.48 -5.66 6.57
CA ALA A 31 -11.45 -5.30 5.16
C ALA A 31 -12.68 -4.46 4.81
N LEU A 32 -12.48 -3.19 4.48
CA LEU A 32 -13.54 -2.33 3.95
C LEU A 32 -13.56 -2.46 2.43
N VAL A 33 -14.62 -3.04 1.90
CA VAL A 33 -14.70 -3.48 0.50
C VAL A 33 -15.97 -2.97 -0.17
N ARG A 34 -15.93 -2.78 -1.49
CA ARG A 34 -17.15 -2.44 -2.27
C ARG A 34 -18.00 -3.66 -2.61
N ASN A 35 -17.37 -4.83 -2.69
CA ASN A 35 -18.01 -6.10 -2.99
C ASN A 35 -17.45 -7.17 -2.02
N PRO A 36 -18.27 -8.14 -1.59
CA PRO A 36 -17.80 -9.23 -0.74
C PRO A 36 -16.60 -9.97 -1.33
N LEU A 37 -15.63 -10.31 -0.48
CA LEU A 37 -14.53 -11.21 -0.81
C LEU A 37 -15.03 -12.65 -0.76
N LEU A 38 -14.47 -13.50 -1.62
CA LEU A 38 -14.74 -14.95 -1.64
C LEU A 38 -13.96 -15.71 -0.56
N ILE A 39 -13.07 -15.03 0.17
CA ILE A 39 -12.22 -15.61 1.20
C ILE A 39 -12.91 -15.45 2.55
N SER A 40 -12.88 -16.50 3.36
CA SER A 40 -13.28 -16.48 4.77
C SER A 40 -12.11 -16.91 5.64
N HIS A 41 -11.91 -16.24 6.77
CA HIS A 41 -10.85 -16.54 7.72
C HIS A 41 -11.26 -16.05 9.13
N PRO A 42 -10.90 -16.75 10.22
CA PRO A 42 -11.28 -16.34 11.59
C PRO A 42 -10.81 -14.93 11.98
N LYS A 43 -9.67 -14.48 11.44
CA LYS A 43 -9.14 -13.12 11.66
C LYS A 43 -9.73 -12.06 10.73
N LEU A 44 -10.49 -12.45 9.70
CA LEU A 44 -11.00 -11.55 8.68
C LEU A 44 -12.44 -11.16 9.00
N ASN A 45 -12.65 -9.87 9.25
CA ASN A 45 -13.95 -9.23 9.26
C ASN A 45 -14.08 -8.37 8.00
N GLN A 46 -15.04 -8.65 7.12
CA GLN A 46 -15.27 -7.83 5.94
C GLN A 46 -16.55 -7.01 6.08
N VAL A 47 -16.46 -5.72 5.77
CA VAL A 47 -17.59 -4.79 5.80
C VAL A 47 -17.76 -4.21 4.41
N VAL A 48 -18.94 -4.40 3.84
CA VAL A 48 -19.28 -3.78 2.55
C VAL A 48 -19.62 -2.32 2.81
N VAL A 49 -18.91 -1.42 2.12
CA VAL A 49 -19.04 0.03 2.29
C VAL A 49 -19.15 0.73 0.93
N ASP A 50 -19.77 1.91 0.95
CA ASP A 50 -19.74 2.84 -0.17
C ASP A 50 -18.71 3.93 0.06
N PHE A 51 -17.62 3.91 -0.70
CA PHE A 51 -16.55 4.90 -0.59
C PHE A 51 -16.95 6.30 -1.06
N ASP A 52 -18.10 6.49 -1.71
CA ASP A 52 -18.64 7.83 -1.93
C ASP A 52 -19.30 8.41 -0.66
N CYS A 53 -19.64 7.55 0.31
CA CYS A 53 -20.25 7.89 1.60
C CYS A 53 -19.33 7.55 2.79
N ILE A 54 -18.07 8.01 2.76
CA ILE A 54 -17.02 7.62 3.74
C ILE A 54 -17.43 7.87 5.21
N HIS A 55 -18.13 8.97 5.45
CA HIS A 55 -18.51 9.38 6.79
C HIS A 55 -19.50 8.40 7.46
N ASP A 56 -20.31 7.69 6.66
CA ASP A 56 -21.33 6.75 7.15
C ASP A 56 -20.71 5.52 7.84
N PHE A 57 -19.47 5.18 7.49
CA PHE A 57 -18.74 4.06 8.08
C PHE A 57 -17.51 4.49 8.89
N SER A 58 -17.46 5.75 9.32
CA SER A 58 -16.36 6.28 10.15
C SER A 58 -16.10 5.44 11.42
N THR A 59 -17.15 4.98 12.09
CA THR A 59 -17.07 4.09 13.27
C THR A 59 -16.43 2.74 12.99
N GLN A 60 -16.27 2.37 11.71
CA GLN A 60 -15.54 1.16 11.34
C GLN A 60 -14.04 1.29 11.61
N PHE A 61 -13.53 2.50 11.82
CA PHE A 61 -12.12 2.75 12.15
C PHE A 61 -11.80 2.66 13.65
N THR A 62 -12.81 2.73 14.52
CA THR A 62 -12.63 2.73 15.96
C THR A 62 -11.98 1.43 16.46
N GLY A 63 -10.92 1.57 17.26
CA GLY A 63 -10.23 0.42 17.89
C GLY A 63 -9.22 -0.30 16.99
N TYR A 64 -8.89 0.26 15.82
CA TYR A 64 -7.83 -0.26 14.94
C TYR A 64 -6.62 0.68 14.98
N ASP A 65 -5.45 0.10 15.23
CA ASP A 65 -4.21 0.86 15.39
C ASP A 65 -3.47 1.10 14.05
N THR A 66 -3.72 0.27 13.04
CA THR A 66 -2.98 0.30 11.77
C THR A 66 -3.92 0.27 10.56
N VAL A 67 -3.67 1.13 9.57
CA VAL A 67 -4.42 1.18 8.31
C VAL A 67 -3.51 0.90 7.12
N PHE A 68 -3.89 -0.11 6.33
CA PHE A 68 -3.29 -0.44 5.04
C PHE A 68 -4.19 0.06 3.92
N ASN A 69 -3.74 1.10 3.22
CA ASN A 69 -4.44 1.65 2.07
C ASN A 69 -3.81 1.17 0.75
N CYS A 70 -4.46 0.19 0.14
CA CYS A 70 -4.12 -0.33 -1.18
C CYS A 70 -5.12 0.11 -2.25
N LEU A 71 -5.88 1.18 -2.01
CA LEU A 71 -6.78 1.75 -3.02
C LEU A 71 -5.95 2.32 -4.17
N GLY A 72 -6.46 2.10 -5.38
CA GLY A 72 -5.89 2.63 -6.59
C GLY A 72 -6.58 2.07 -7.80
N THR A 73 -6.65 2.86 -8.85
CA THR A 73 -7.13 2.45 -10.16
C THR A 73 -6.13 2.85 -11.24
N THR A 74 -6.34 2.40 -12.47
CA THR A 74 -5.61 2.95 -13.61
C THR A 74 -6.46 4.06 -14.23
N LEU A 75 -5.82 5.05 -14.87
CA LEU A 75 -6.57 6.07 -15.63
C LEU A 75 -7.54 5.43 -16.64
N ARG A 76 -7.12 4.33 -17.28
CA ARG A 76 -7.96 3.54 -18.18
C ARG A 76 -9.18 2.95 -17.48
N LYS A 77 -9.02 2.35 -16.29
CA LYS A 77 -10.12 1.75 -15.53
C LYS A 77 -11.04 2.81 -14.89
N ALA A 78 -10.48 3.97 -14.53
CA ALA A 78 -11.27 5.10 -14.03
C ALA A 78 -12.14 5.75 -15.11
N GLY A 79 -11.70 5.72 -16.37
CA GLY A 79 -12.39 6.35 -17.50
C GLY A 79 -12.27 7.87 -17.57
N SER A 80 -11.96 8.55 -16.46
CA SER A 80 -11.73 10.00 -16.42
C SER A 80 -10.70 10.41 -15.37
N GLN A 81 -10.12 11.61 -15.53
CA GLN A 81 -9.22 12.20 -14.53
C GLN A 81 -9.93 12.46 -13.19
N GLN A 82 -11.20 12.88 -13.22
CA GLN A 82 -12.00 13.11 -12.02
C GLN A 82 -12.23 11.81 -11.26
N ALA A 83 -12.67 10.75 -11.94
CA ALA A 83 -12.88 9.44 -11.32
C ALA A 83 -11.55 8.84 -10.80
N PHE A 84 -10.46 9.05 -11.52
CA PHE A 84 -9.13 8.65 -11.05
C PHE A 84 -8.76 9.39 -9.77
N ARG A 85 -8.92 10.72 -9.75
CA ARG A 85 -8.61 11.53 -8.57
C ARG A 85 -9.48 11.15 -7.36
N GLN A 86 -10.75 10.81 -7.59
CA GLN A 86 -11.64 10.33 -6.56
C GLN A 86 -11.08 9.07 -5.87
N VAL A 87 -10.66 8.08 -6.66
CA VAL A 87 -10.14 6.80 -6.14
C VAL A 87 -8.71 6.89 -5.60
N ASP A 88 -7.83 7.62 -6.27
CA ASP A 88 -6.39 7.64 -5.99
C ASP A 88 -5.93 8.81 -5.12
N TYR A 89 -6.81 9.76 -4.79
CA TYR A 89 -6.52 10.88 -3.89
C TYR A 89 -7.62 11.08 -2.83
N THR A 90 -8.88 11.26 -3.25
CA THR A 90 -9.97 11.63 -2.32
C THR A 90 -10.23 10.53 -1.30
N TYR A 91 -10.55 9.31 -1.73
CA TYR A 91 -10.86 8.24 -0.78
C TYR A 91 -9.69 7.93 0.18
N PRO A 92 -8.43 7.83 -0.29
CA PRO A 92 -7.31 7.63 0.61
C PRO A 92 -7.11 8.74 1.63
N LEU A 93 -7.28 10.00 1.23
CA LEU A 93 -7.12 11.14 2.14
C LEU A 93 -8.24 11.20 3.18
N GLU A 94 -9.50 11.03 2.77
CA GLU A 94 -10.64 11.09 3.69
C GLU A 94 -10.63 9.92 4.69
N THR A 95 -10.33 8.70 4.22
CA THR A 95 -10.16 7.55 5.13
C THR A 95 -8.98 7.73 6.09
N ALA A 96 -7.88 8.35 5.65
CA ALA A 96 -6.77 8.68 6.53
C ALA A 96 -7.14 9.71 7.60
N LYS A 97 -7.91 10.75 7.25
CA LYS A 97 -8.40 11.75 8.22
C LYS A 97 -9.24 11.07 9.31
N ILE A 98 -10.19 10.23 8.90
CA ILE A 98 -11.05 9.48 9.84
C ILE A 98 -10.21 8.55 10.71
N ALA A 99 -9.32 7.75 10.10
CA ALA A 99 -8.45 6.86 10.84
C ALA A 99 -7.62 7.61 11.89
N ARG A 100 -7.10 8.80 11.56
CA ARG A 100 -6.35 9.62 12.49
C ARG A 100 -7.22 10.11 13.65
N THR A 101 -8.44 10.58 13.37
CA THR A 101 -9.41 11.00 14.37
C THR A 101 -9.81 9.86 15.30
N GLU A 102 -9.96 8.64 14.78
CA GLU A 102 -10.30 7.43 15.53
C GLU A 102 -9.09 6.80 16.26
N GLY A 103 -7.92 7.44 16.20
CA GLY A 103 -6.76 7.07 17.01
C GLY A 103 -5.85 6.01 16.37
N ALA A 104 -5.94 5.76 15.07
CA ALA A 104 -4.94 4.94 14.38
C ALA A 104 -3.55 5.58 14.48
N GLN A 105 -2.54 4.75 14.71
CA GLN A 105 -1.15 5.15 14.92
C GLN A 105 -0.34 5.03 13.63
N ASN A 106 -0.63 4.01 12.82
CA ASN A 106 0.15 3.66 11.63
C ASN A 106 -0.71 3.77 10.38
N PHE A 107 -0.23 4.52 9.37
CA PHE A 107 -0.88 4.61 8.06
C PHE A 107 0.08 4.21 6.94
N LEU A 108 -0.20 3.09 6.28
CA LEU A 108 0.61 2.53 5.21
C LEU A 108 -0.14 2.63 3.89
N PHE A 109 0.48 3.14 2.83
CA PHE A 109 -0.19 3.29 1.55
C PHE A 109 0.70 3.08 0.33
N VAL A 110 0.07 2.69 -0.78
CA VAL A 110 0.75 2.46 -2.06
C VAL A 110 0.63 3.68 -2.96
N SER A 111 1.78 4.32 -3.21
CA SER A 111 1.98 5.39 -4.18
C SER A 111 2.59 4.84 -5.48
N SER A 112 3.48 5.59 -6.13
CA SER A 112 4.21 5.21 -7.34
C SER A 112 5.62 5.76 -7.32
N VAL A 113 6.55 5.04 -7.94
CA VAL A 113 7.86 5.61 -8.31
C VAL A 113 7.64 6.89 -9.14
N GLY A 114 8.42 7.93 -8.84
CA GLY A 114 8.33 9.22 -9.54
C GLY A 114 7.11 10.08 -9.16
N ALA A 115 6.34 9.70 -8.13
CA ALA A 115 5.27 10.54 -7.59
C ALA A 115 5.83 11.89 -7.12
N ASP A 116 5.28 12.96 -7.68
CA ASP A 116 5.73 14.34 -7.50
C ASP A 116 4.54 15.30 -7.68
N PRO A 117 4.16 16.09 -6.67
CA PRO A 117 3.02 17.01 -6.75
C PRO A 117 3.17 18.11 -7.82
N GLN A 118 4.38 18.33 -8.32
CA GLN A 118 4.68 19.30 -9.39
C GLN A 118 4.79 18.65 -10.79
N SER A 119 4.60 17.33 -10.90
CA SER A 119 4.72 16.63 -12.18
C SER A 119 3.72 17.14 -13.24
N GLY A 120 4.19 17.24 -14.49
CA GLY A 120 3.30 17.46 -15.64
C GLY A 120 2.43 16.24 -16.00
N ASN A 121 2.76 15.05 -15.48
CA ASN A 121 1.97 13.85 -15.66
C ASN A 121 0.88 13.78 -14.57
N PHE A 122 -0.40 13.80 -14.97
CA PHE A 122 -1.55 13.81 -14.06
C PHE A 122 -1.54 12.65 -13.04
N TYR A 123 -1.12 11.45 -13.45
CA TYR A 123 -1.02 10.28 -12.56
C TYR A 123 0.02 10.52 -11.46
N LEU A 124 1.24 10.90 -11.84
CA LEU A 124 2.34 11.15 -10.89
C LEU A 124 2.06 12.37 -9.99
N LYS A 125 1.42 13.39 -10.56
CA LYS A 125 0.94 14.58 -9.85
C LYS A 125 -0.05 14.22 -8.75
N THR A 126 -1.07 13.44 -9.10
CA THR A 126 -2.12 13.03 -8.15
C THR A 126 -1.54 12.21 -7.01
N LYS A 127 -0.66 11.24 -7.31
CA LYS A 127 0.04 10.45 -6.30
C LYS A 127 0.93 11.31 -5.40
N GLY A 128 1.73 12.22 -5.98
CA GLY A 128 2.59 13.12 -5.22
C GLY A 128 1.81 14.08 -4.31
N GLN A 129 0.68 14.61 -4.79
CA GLN A 129 -0.22 15.43 -3.97
C GLN A 129 -0.81 14.64 -2.80
N LEU A 130 -1.20 13.38 -3.03
CA LEU A 130 -1.70 12.51 -1.95
C LEU A 130 -0.61 12.34 -0.88
N GLU A 131 0.63 12.04 -1.28
CA GLU A 131 1.74 11.88 -0.34
C GLU A 131 1.97 13.13 0.53
N GLU A 132 1.90 14.32 -0.09
CA GLU A 132 2.03 15.59 0.64
C GLU A 132 0.88 15.80 1.63
N SER A 133 -0.36 15.53 1.20
CA SER A 133 -1.54 15.67 2.05
C SER A 133 -1.52 14.68 3.22
N LEU A 134 -1.14 13.42 2.99
CA LEU A 134 -1.03 12.41 4.05
C LEU A 134 0.08 12.75 5.05
N ARG A 135 1.21 13.30 4.59
CA ARG A 135 2.29 13.76 5.47
C ARG A 135 1.80 14.82 6.46
N GLN A 136 0.87 15.68 6.05
CA GLN A 136 0.32 16.74 6.90
C GLN A 136 -0.60 16.22 8.02
N LEU A 137 -1.12 15.00 7.92
CA LEU A 137 -1.99 14.40 8.94
C LEU A 137 -1.24 13.96 10.21
N LYS A 138 0.10 13.89 10.14
CA LYS A 138 0.97 13.61 11.30
C LYS A 138 0.50 12.41 12.13
N PHE A 139 0.27 11.28 11.46
CA PHE A 139 0.28 9.99 12.16
C PHE A 139 1.62 9.83 12.88
N PRO A 140 1.66 9.12 14.02
CA PRO A 140 2.90 8.65 14.62
C PRO A 140 3.84 8.05 13.57
N GLU A 141 3.31 7.13 12.75
CA GLU A 141 4.05 6.61 11.61
C GLU A 141 3.21 6.61 10.33
N THR A 142 3.81 7.10 9.25
CA THR A 142 3.25 7.00 7.90
C THR A 142 4.26 6.33 6.99
N HIS A 143 3.86 5.25 6.31
CA HIS A 143 4.72 4.55 5.36
C HIS A 143 4.17 4.66 3.93
N CYS A 144 4.94 5.32 3.06
CA CYS A 144 4.67 5.49 1.65
C CYS A 144 5.48 4.48 0.83
N PHE A 145 4.81 3.55 0.14
CA PHE A 145 5.46 2.59 -0.75
C PHE A 145 5.38 3.09 -2.18
N ARG A 146 6.52 3.25 -2.84
CA ARG A 146 6.60 3.75 -4.22
C ARG A 146 7.04 2.63 -5.18
N PRO A 147 6.15 1.66 -5.50
CA PRO A 147 6.47 0.63 -6.48
C PRO A 147 6.60 1.22 -7.88
N SER A 148 7.35 0.51 -8.72
CA SER A 148 7.43 0.73 -10.16
C SER A 148 6.30 -0.03 -10.88
N LEU A 149 6.65 -0.86 -11.87
CA LEU A 149 5.73 -1.81 -12.47
C LEU A 149 5.43 -2.96 -11.52
N LEU A 150 4.15 -3.09 -11.13
CA LEU A 150 3.68 -4.22 -10.32
C LEU A 150 3.42 -5.44 -11.20
N LEU A 151 4.07 -6.55 -10.87
CA LEU A 151 3.85 -7.87 -11.44
C LEU A 151 2.95 -8.70 -10.52
N GLY A 152 2.09 -9.53 -11.12
CA GLY A 152 1.25 -10.50 -10.43
C GLY A 152 -0.07 -10.71 -11.14
N GLU A 153 -0.68 -11.86 -10.89
CA GLU A 153 -1.85 -12.32 -11.62
C GLU A 153 -3.02 -11.33 -11.43
N ARG A 154 -3.39 -10.66 -12.52
CA ARG A 154 -4.62 -9.87 -12.59
C ARG A 154 -5.67 -10.69 -13.31
N THR A 155 -6.83 -10.85 -12.67
CA THR A 155 -7.98 -11.61 -13.20
C THR A 155 -8.44 -11.16 -14.60
N GLU A 156 -8.03 -9.96 -15.05
CA GLU A 156 -8.47 -9.34 -16.31
C GLU A 156 -7.48 -9.45 -17.49
N SER A 157 -6.27 -10.05 -17.37
CA SER A 157 -5.31 -10.04 -18.50
C SER A 157 -4.41 -11.29 -18.62
N GLN A 158 -5.01 -12.47 -18.71
CA GLN A 158 -4.27 -13.74 -18.85
C GLN A 158 -3.47 -13.90 -20.16
N ALA A 159 -3.76 -13.13 -21.23
CA ALA A 159 -3.17 -13.35 -22.56
C ALA A 159 -1.86 -12.58 -22.82
N LEU A 160 -1.76 -11.32 -22.36
CA LEU A 160 -0.56 -10.49 -22.56
C LEU A 160 0.55 -10.83 -21.53
N GLU A 161 0.16 -11.36 -20.37
CA GLU A 161 1.06 -11.68 -19.26
C GLU A 161 2.04 -12.81 -19.61
N LYS A 162 1.59 -13.87 -20.29
CA LYS A 162 2.44 -15.02 -20.64
C LYS A 162 3.55 -14.63 -21.63
N LEU A 163 3.25 -13.77 -22.59
CA LEU A 163 4.23 -13.30 -23.57
C LEU A 163 5.23 -12.32 -22.92
N PHE A 164 4.76 -11.42 -22.06
CA PHE A 164 5.64 -10.46 -21.39
C PHE A 164 6.52 -11.13 -20.31
N ILE A 165 5.98 -12.10 -19.55
CA ILE A 165 6.73 -12.89 -18.58
C ILE A 165 7.77 -13.76 -19.28
N ALA A 166 7.43 -14.42 -20.40
CA ALA A 166 8.39 -15.22 -21.16
C ALA A 166 9.53 -14.36 -21.74
N VAL A 167 9.21 -13.20 -22.33
CA VAL A 167 10.22 -12.27 -22.88
C VAL A 167 11.06 -11.65 -21.75
N ALA A 168 10.45 -11.20 -20.66
CA ALA A 168 11.16 -10.58 -19.54
C ALA A 168 12.07 -11.57 -18.79
N SER A 169 11.70 -12.85 -18.69
CA SER A 169 12.54 -13.88 -18.07
C SER A 169 13.73 -14.28 -18.96
N SER A 170 13.58 -14.28 -20.29
CA SER A 170 14.71 -14.46 -21.22
C SER A 170 15.68 -13.26 -21.25
N LEU A 171 15.18 -12.05 -20.98
CA LEU A 171 15.98 -10.81 -20.97
C LEU A 171 16.40 -10.34 -19.57
N ALA A 172 16.07 -11.08 -18.51
CA ALA A 172 16.32 -10.69 -17.12
C ALA A 172 17.79 -10.30 -16.82
N PRO A 173 18.83 -10.97 -17.37
CA PRO A 173 20.22 -10.57 -17.15
C PRO A 173 20.55 -9.21 -17.78
N LEU A 174 19.97 -8.93 -18.95
CA LEU A 174 20.12 -7.66 -19.68
C LEU A 174 19.36 -6.53 -18.98
N ILE A 175 18.15 -6.79 -18.51
CA ILE A 175 17.34 -5.83 -17.72
C ILE A 175 18.07 -5.47 -16.42
N HIS A 176 18.60 -6.45 -15.69
CA HIS A 176 19.36 -6.21 -14.46
C HIS A 176 20.68 -5.44 -14.70
N THR A 177 21.26 -5.57 -15.90
CA THR A 177 22.48 -4.85 -16.28
C THR A 177 22.19 -3.43 -16.77
N PHE A 178 21.06 -3.22 -17.46
CA PHE A 178 20.64 -1.92 -17.98
C PHE A 178 20.07 -1.00 -16.90
N PHE A 179 19.29 -1.54 -15.95
CA PHE A 179 18.76 -0.80 -14.81
C PHE A 179 19.74 -0.79 -13.62
N ARG A 180 20.99 -0.37 -13.84
CA ARG A 180 21.99 -0.12 -12.78
C ARG A 180 22.02 1.37 -12.39
N GLY A 181 22.36 1.67 -11.13
CA GLY A 181 22.43 3.04 -10.63
C GLY A 181 21.06 3.70 -10.44
N PRO A 182 20.85 4.98 -10.83
CA PRO A 182 19.63 5.74 -10.52
C PRO A 182 18.36 5.19 -11.20
N LEU A 183 18.52 4.33 -12.22
CA LEU A 183 17.42 3.71 -12.95
C LEU A 183 16.86 2.45 -12.27
N GLN A 184 17.56 1.90 -11.29
CA GLN A 184 17.18 0.64 -10.65
C GLN A 184 15.79 0.73 -9.99
N LYS A 185 15.34 1.91 -9.56
CA LYS A 185 14.03 2.13 -8.92
C LYS A 185 12.84 1.88 -9.83
N TYR A 186 13.07 1.77 -11.14
CA TYR A 186 12.06 1.44 -12.14
C TYR A 186 11.96 -0.06 -12.43
N GLN A 187 12.77 -0.91 -11.78
CA GLN A 187 12.71 -2.36 -11.96
C GLN A 187 11.37 -2.91 -11.48
N PRO A 188 10.70 -3.79 -12.26
CA PRO A 188 9.44 -4.39 -11.86
C PRO A 188 9.49 -5.13 -10.52
N VAL A 189 8.41 -5.06 -9.75
CA VAL A 189 8.30 -5.65 -8.40
C VAL A 189 7.05 -6.52 -8.30
N GLN A 190 7.18 -7.67 -7.66
CA GLN A 190 6.04 -8.56 -7.40
C GLN A 190 5.09 -7.95 -6.36
N ALA A 191 3.79 -8.10 -6.55
CA ALA A 191 2.79 -7.59 -5.59
C ALA A 191 2.94 -8.24 -4.20
N THR A 192 3.24 -9.53 -4.15
CA THR A 192 3.55 -10.29 -2.92
C THR A 192 4.68 -9.66 -2.12
N LYS A 193 5.70 -9.19 -2.84
CA LYS A 193 6.88 -8.53 -2.30
C LYS A 193 6.50 -7.18 -1.65
N VAL A 194 5.73 -6.35 -2.36
CA VAL A 194 5.22 -5.08 -1.78
C VAL A 194 4.35 -5.35 -0.56
N ALA A 195 3.47 -6.35 -0.61
CA ALA A 195 2.61 -6.70 0.52
C ALA A 195 3.42 -7.12 1.77
N GLN A 196 4.43 -7.98 1.59
CA GLN A 196 5.32 -8.38 2.68
C GLN A 196 6.08 -7.16 3.26
N ALA A 197 6.49 -6.23 2.41
CA ALA A 197 7.12 -4.97 2.83
C ALA A 197 6.20 -4.16 3.74
N MET A 198 4.94 -4.01 3.33
CA MET A 198 3.94 -3.26 4.08
C MET A 198 3.69 -3.90 5.45
N VAL A 199 3.45 -5.21 5.49
CA VAL A 199 3.21 -5.90 6.76
C VAL A 199 4.44 -5.84 7.67
N ASN A 200 5.65 -6.07 7.15
CA ASN A 200 6.86 -6.01 7.97
C ASN A 200 7.15 -4.59 8.50
N ALA A 201 6.86 -3.54 7.72
CA ALA A 201 7.00 -2.16 8.17
C ALA A 201 6.09 -1.88 9.37
N ALA A 202 4.80 -2.25 9.27
CA ALA A 202 3.85 -2.09 10.36
C ALA A 202 4.23 -2.85 11.64
N LEU A 203 4.91 -4.00 11.50
CA LEU A 203 5.36 -4.81 12.64
C LEU A 203 6.66 -4.30 13.26
N SER A 204 7.44 -3.49 12.53
CA SER A 204 8.72 -2.95 12.99
C SER A 204 8.56 -1.60 13.69
N SER A 205 7.34 -1.05 13.72
CA SER A 205 6.99 0.20 14.41
C SER A 205 7.30 0.08 15.91
N PRO A 206 8.24 0.88 16.46
CA PRO A 206 8.68 0.82 17.87
C PRO A 206 7.54 0.93 18.90
N ASP A 207 6.41 1.55 18.51
CA ASP A 207 5.24 1.80 19.37
C ASP A 207 4.11 0.76 19.21
N SER A 208 4.38 -0.40 18.60
CA SER A 208 3.44 -1.53 18.69
C SER A 208 3.11 -1.80 20.17
N PRO A 209 1.83 -1.99 20.56
CA PRO A 209 1.40 -2.06 21.97
C PRO A 209 1.99 -3.23 22.80
N HIS A 210 2.95 -3.98 22.24
CA HIS A 210 3.72 -5.02 22.90
C HIS A 210 5.07 -4.54 23.47
N THR A 211 5.52 -3.32 23.17
CA THR A 211 6.76 -2.74 23.70
C THR A 211 6.45 -1.58 24.65
N GLY A 212 6.36 -1.90 25.95
CA GLY A 212 6.06 -0.95 27.04
C GLY A 212 7.18 0.04 27.34
N GLY A 213 7.43 0.99 26.45
CA GLY A 213 8.32 2.12 26.68
C GLY A 213 7.70 3.40 26.15
N ALA A 214 7.49 4.39 27.02
CA ALA A 214 7.12 5.73 26.59
C ALA A 214 8.30 6.34 25.81
N VAL A 215 8.13 6.52 24.51
CA VAL A 215 9.10 7.23 23.65
C VAL A 215 8.42 8.45 23.04
N ASN A 216 9.16 9.55 22.96
CA ASN A 216 8.67 10.83 22.44
C ASN A 216 8.16 10.66 21.01
N ALA A 217 6.84 10.83 20.82
CA ALA A 217 6.14 10.66 19.56
C ALA A 217 6.51 11.78 18.55
N HIS A 218 7.66 11.65 17.91
CA HIS A 218 7.95 12.39 16.69
C HIS A 218 7.19 11.72 15.54
N SER A 219 6.36 12.47 14.81
CA SER A 219 5.67 11.94 13.62
C SER A 219 6.69 11.60 12.53
N GLU A 220 6.76 10.34 12.11
CA GLU A 220 7.71 9.89 11.11
C GLU A 220 7.02 9.56 9.78
N PHE A 221 7.59 10.06 8.68
CA PHE A 221 7.13 9.79 7.32
C PHE A 221 8.20 9.04 6.55
N TYR A 222 7.96 7.77 6.29
CA TYR A 222 8.89 6.85 5.66
C TYR A 222 8.56 6.67 4.18
N ILE A 223 9.54 6.95 3.32
CA ILE A 223 9.44 6.62 1.89
C ILE A 223 10.21 5.32 1.63
N HIS A 224 9.48 4.30 1.20
CA HIS A 224 10.00 3.02 0.79
C HIS A 224 10.05 2.94 -0.73
N GLU A 225 11.19 3.32 -1.29
CA GLU A 225 11.50 3.05 -2.70
C GLU A 225 11.93 1.59 -2.88
N CYS A 226 11.54 0.96 -4.00
CA CYS A 226 11.86 -0.44 -4.31
C CYS A 226 13.31 -0.83 -3.99
N LEU A 227 14.29 0.06 -4.20
CA LEU A 227 15.71 -0.24 -4.05
C LEU A 227 16.22 -0.45 -2.63
N ARG A 228 15.82 0.44 -1.70
CA ARG A 228 16.26 0.33 -0.30
C ARG A 228 15.68 -0.91 0.39
N TRP A 229 14.66 -1.49 -0.22
CA TRP A 229 13.92 -2.64 0.27
C TRP A 229 14.49 -3.97 -0.23
N TYR A 230 14.79 -4.09 -1.53
CA TYR A 230 15.39 -5.30 -2.11
C TYR A 230 16.75 -5.67 -1.50
N GLY A 231 17.60 -4.69 -1.21
CA GLY A 231 18.90 -4.93 -0.58
C GLY A 231 18.80 -5.45 0.86
N ARG A 232 17.79 -5.02 1.62
CA ARG A 232 17.61 -5.42 3.02
C ARG A 232 16.96 -6.78 3.20
N MET A 233 16.10 -7.22 2.28
CA MET A 233 15.46 -8.55 2.35
C MET A 233 16.30 -9.71 1.80
N ASN A 234 17.29 -9.44 0.94
CA ASN A 234 18.13 -10.49 0.33
C ASN A 234 19.50 -10.71 1.03
N GLY A 235 19.79 -10.01 2.13
CA GLY A 235 20.98 -10.21 2.95
C GLY A 235 22.28 -9.55 2.43
N ARG A 236 23.05 -8.97 3.37
CA ARG A 236 24.24 -8.08 3.26
C ARG A 236 23.83 -6.61 3.12
N ILE A 237 24.00 -5.78 4.15
CA ILE A 237 25.31 -5.35 4.67
C ILE A 237 25.30 -5.36 6.22
N GLN A 238 26.30 -6.03 6.79
CA GLN A 238 26.83 -5.77 8.14
C GLN A 238 27.56 -4.42 8.15
N CYS A 239 27.43 -3.73 9.30
CA CYS A 239 28.03 -2.45 9.68
C CYS A 239 27.26 -1.20 9.24
#